data_AF-A0A3N0XHL0-F1
#
_entry.id   AF-A0A3N0XHL0-F1
#
_cell.length_a   1.000
_cell.length_b   1.000
_cell.length_c   1.000
_cell.angle_alpha   90.00
_cell.angle_beta   90.00
_cell.angle_gamma   90.00
#
_symmetry.space_group_name_H-M   'P 1'
#
loop_
_entity.id
_entity.type
_entity.pdbx_description
1 polymer ?
#
loop_
_entity_poly.entity_id
_entity_poly.type
_entity_poly.pdbx_seq_one_letter_code
_entity_poly.pdbx_strand_id
1 'polypeptide(L)'
;MFSRPDQRPSADASDLVLFGASDEEPLDDSMSLAASETEGWVGESDDPAPLPPLEPIEHGQGMDAELFRILSKAVEELDLEWAPPEEPSRSLLDERFLPGHRQAPRQRSAPFFPEVHQELTKSWRAPYSARLHTTHRSALTAVDGAEQKGYEHLPPLDEAVAAHLCPPAAVGWKAKRALPSKPCRTTLAGRAYTSAGQAASALHTMAIFQVFQAKLLCSLDESGVEEPAFRDLRSATDLALRATKATAQAIGRSMASLVVLERHLWLNLTEIKDLDKTAFLDAPVSPSGLFGPLVQQLVYE
;
A
#
# COMPACT_ATOMS: atom_id res chain seq x y z
N MET A 1 33.49 -11.39 20.06
CA MET A 1 34.71 -12.16 20.41
C MET A 1 34.38 -13.64 20.27
N PHE A 2 34.59 -14.22 19.09
CA PHE A 2 34.82 -15.65 18.90
C PHE A 2 35.61 -15.79 17.60
N SER A 3 36.91 -15.98 17.76
CA SER A 3 37.84 -16.31 16.69
C SER A 3 38.15 -17.80 16.83
N ARG A 4 38.05 -18.56 15.74
CA ARG A 4 39.07 -19.57 15.43
C ARG A 4 39.14 -19.83 13.92
N PRO A 5 40.33 -19.74 13.32
CA PRO A 5 40.60 -20.09 11.94
C PRO A 5 40.87 -21.60 11.86
N ASP A 6 40.32 -22.26 10.85
CA ASP A 6 40.84 -23.46 10.16
C ASP A 6 39.68 -24.27 9.61
N GLN A 7 39.33 -24.00 8.35
CA GLN A 7 38.75 -24.93 7.39
C GLN A 7 38.68 -24.22 6.03
N ARG A 8 39.81 -24.23 5.31
CA ARG A 8 39.83 -23.96 3.87
C ARG A 8 39.55 -25.28 3.13
N PRO A 9 38.67 -25.29 2.13
CA PRO A 9 38.80 -26.19 1.00
C PRO A 9 39.58 -25.48 -0.12
N SER A 10 40.46 -26.25 -0.76
CA SER A 10 41.38 -25.88 -1.84
C SER A 10 40.69 -25.31 -3.08
N ALA A 11 41.35 -24.38 -3.74
CA ALA A 11 41.08 -24.01 -5.13
C ALA A 11 41.74 -25.06 -6.05
N ASP A 12 40.96 -25.91 -6.70
CA ASP A 12 41.07 -26.21 -8.13
C ASP A 12 40.10 -27.33 -8.55
N ALA A 13 39.66 -27.22 -9.80
CA ALA A 13 38.93 -28.22 -10.60
C ALA A 13 37.48 -28.53 -10.17
N SER A 14 36.52 -27.95 -10.88
CA SER A 14 36.01 -28.61 -12.10
C SER A 14 34.92 -27.74 -12.73
N ASP A 15 35.28 -27.14 -13.85
CA ASP A 15 34.38 -26.95 -14.98
C ASP A 15 33.62 -28.25 -15.24
N LEU A 16 32.32 -28.15 -15.54
CA LEU A 16 31.64 -28.81 -16.68
C LEU A 16 30.09 -28.83 -16.50
N VAL A 17 29.41 -28.02 -17.35
CA VAL A 17 28.23 -28.36 -18.22
C VAL A 17 26.89 -28.67 -17.49
N LEU A 18 25.65 -28.35 -17.92
CA LEU A 18 25.01 -28.11 -19.22
C LEU A 18 23.63 -27.46 -19.01
N PHE A 19 23.21 -26.55 -19.91
CA PHE A 19 21.81 -26.15 -20.10
C PHE A 19 21.11 -27.12 -21.04
N GLY A 20 19.89 -27.56 -20.72
CA GLY A 20 19.04 -28.33 -21.64
C GLY A 20 17.63 -28.57 -21.11
N ALA A 21 16.63 -28.18 -21.90
CA ALA A 21 15.19 -28.18 -21.65
C ALA A 21 14.51 -29.54 -21.90
N SER A 22 13.35 -29.81 -21.27
CA SER A 22 12.01 -29.85 -21.91
C SER A 22 10.96 -30.52 -21.00
N ASP A 23 9.85 -29.78 -20.81
CA ASP A 23 8.43 -30.12 -21.05
C ASP A 23 7.67 -31.26 -20.31
N GLU A 24 6.58 -30.78 -19.68
CA GLU A 24 5.19 -31.29 -19.62
C GLU A 24 4.74 -32.23 -18.46
N GLU A 25 3.61 -31.80 -17.87
CA GLU A 25 2.77 -32.22 -16.72
C GLU A 25 2.08 -33.62 -16.85
N PRO A 26 1.20 -34.16 -15.94
CA PRO A 26 0.40 -33.50 -14.87
C PRO A 26 0.07 -34.26 -13.54
N LEU A 27 -0.47 -33.45 -12.61
CA LEU A 27 -1.55 -33.64 -11.59
C LEU A 27 -1.75 -34.94 -10.77
N ASP A 28 -2.02 -34.67 -9.48
CA ASP A 28 -2.88 -35.36 -8.48
C ASP A 28 -2.25 -36.45 -7.60
N ASP A 29 -2.22 -36.19 -6.29
CA ASP A 29 -2.69 -37.15 -5.29
C ASP A 29 -2.94 -36.45 -3.93
N SER A 30 -4.22 -36.45 -3.56
CA SER A 30 -4.78 -35.90 -2.33
C SER A 30 -4.67 -36.85 -1.13
N MET A 31 -4.48 -36.25 0.06
CA MET A 31 -4.93 -36.65 1.41
C MET A 31 -4.83 -38.11 1.89
N SER A 32 -4.24 -38.30 3.07
CA SER A 32 -4.94 -38.95 4.20
C SER A 32 -4.27 -38.75 5.56
N LEU A 33 -5.09 -38.31 6.51
CA LEU A 33 -4.88 -38.27 7.95
C LEU A 33 -5.16 -39.66 8.54
N ALA A 34 -4.34 -40.12 9.49
CA ALA A 34 -4.69 -41.23 10.36
C ALA A 34 -4.29 -40.89 11.81
N ALA A 35 -5.31 -40.76 12.67
CA ALA A 35 -5.23 -41.06 14.10
C ALA A 35 -5.03 -42.59 14.25
N SER A 36 -4.61 -43.20 15.35
CA SER A 36 -4.79 -42.97 16.78
C SER A 36 -3.96 -44.07 17.46
N GLU A 37 -3.38 -43.83 18.64
CA GLU A 37 -3.27 -44.91 19.63
C GLU A 37 -3.35 -44.31 21.05
N THR A 38 -4.27 -44.90 21.79
CA THR A 38 -4.78 -44.55 23.11
C THR A 38 -4.21 -45.50 24.15
N GLU A 39 -3.94 -45.02 25.37
CA GLU A 39 -4.17 -45.70 26.68
C GLU A 39 -3.53 -44.84 27.79
N GLY A 40 -4.30 -44.20 28.67
CA GLY A 40 -4.75 -44.70 29.99
C GLY A 40 -3.80 -44.17 31.08
N TRP A 41 -4.17 -43.43 32.13
CA TRP A 41 -5.16 -43.74 33.18
C TRP A 41 -5.51 -42.47 34.00
N VAL A 42 -6.82 -42.28 34.21
CA VAL A 42 -7.56 -41.84 35.41
C VAL A 42 -6.87 -40.91 36.45
N GLY A 43 -7.44 -39.71 36.61
CA GLY A 43 -7.25 -38.86 37.79
C GLY A 43 -8.20 -37.66 37.80
N GLU A 44 -9.26 -37.77 38.59
CA GLU A 44 -10.10 -36.70 39.20
C GLU A 44 -10.91 -35.75 38.30
N SER A 45 -12.23 -35.92 38.36
CA SER A 45 -13.23 -35.08 37.71
C SER A 45 -13.54 -33.88 38.62
N ASP A 46 -13.20 -32.68 38.16
CA ASP A 46 -13.91 -31.45 38.52
C ASP A 46 -14.25 -30.75 37.21
N ASP A 47 -15.55 -30.70 36.91
CA ASP A 47 -16.12 -30.11 35.69
C ASP A 47 -16.19 -28.58 35.86
N PRO A 48 -15.34 -27.78 35.18
CA PRO A 48 -15.51 -26.33 35.22
C PRO A 48 -16.74 -25.99 34.38
N ALA A 49 -17.73 -25.36 35.02
CA ALA A 49 -18.97 -24.91 34.40
C ALA A 49 -18.71 -24.26 33.01
N PRO A 50 -19.53 -24.57 31.99
CA PRO A 50 -19.34 -24.03 30.66
C PRO A 50 -19.38 -22.51 30.73
N LEU A 51 -18.29 -21.89 30.26
CA LEU A 51 -18.22 -20.44 30.10
C LEU A 51 -19.44 -19.97 29.29
N PRO A 52 -20.10 -18.87 29.68
CA PRO A 52 -21.22 -18.35 28.91
C PRO A 52 -20.78 -18.12 27.46
N PRO A 53 -21.64 -18.38 26.48
CA PRO A 53 -21.34 -18.05 25.08
C PRO A 53 -20.93 -16.57 25.03
N LEU A 54 -19.74 -16.30 24.51
CA LEU A 54 -19.35 -14.94 24.17
C LEU A 54 -20.41 -14.41 23.20
N GLU A 55 -21.24 -13.48 23.66
CA GLU A 55 -22.14 -12.76 22.78
C GLU A 55 -21.32 -12.18 21.63
N PRO A 56 -21.77 -12.32 20.36
CA PRO A 56 -21.15 -11.64 19.25
C PRO A 56 -21.09 -10.16 19.60
N ILE A 57 -19.88 -9.60 19.60
CA ILE A 57 -19.67 -8.17 19.86
C ILE A 57 -20.43 -7.41 18.77
N GLU A 58 -21.65 -6.94 19.07
CA GLU A 58 -22.53 -6.17 18.16
C GLU A 58 -21.97 -4.77 17.82
N HIS A 59 -20.74 -4.46 18.25
CA HIS A 59 -20.17 -3.12 18.19
C HIS A 59 -19.86 -2.63 16.76
N GLY A 60 -19.88 -3.53 15.76
CA GLY A 60 -19.63 -3.18 14.35
C GLY A 60 -20.83 -2.52 13.63
N GLN A 61 -22.06 -2.95 13.93
CA GLN A 61 -23.25 -2.48 13.19
C GLN A 61 -23.55 -0.99 13.43
N GLY A 62 -23.28 -0.48 14.63
CA GLY A 62 -23.55 0.91 15.00
C GLY A 62 -22.61 1.92 14.33
N MET A 63 -21.32 1.59 14.22
CA MET A 63 -20.32 2.48 13.61
C MET A 63 -20.54 2.63 12.10
N ASP A 64 -20.88 1.54 11.42
CA ASP A 64 -21.15 1.57 9.98
C ASP A 64 -22.42 2.37 9.70
N ALA A 65 -23.49 2.16 10.47
CA ALA A 65 -24.73 2.93 10.32
C ALA A 65 -24.49 4.45 10.48
N GLU A 66 -23.70 4.85 11.48
CA GLU A 66 -23.35 6.24 11.72
C GLU A 66 -22.47 6.81 10.59
N LEU A 67 -21.46 6.05 10.15
CA LEU A 67 -20.62 6.43 9.02
C LEU A 67 -21.47 6.67 7.76
N PHE A 68 -22.35 5.74 7.39
CA PHE A 68 -23.21 5.89 6.22
C PHE A 68 -24.22 7.03 6.36
N ARG A 69 -24.73 7.27 7.58
CA ARG A 69 -25.60 8.41 7.87
C ARG A 69 -24.88 9.74 7.64
N ILE A 70 -23.66 9.88 8.15
CA ILE A 70 -22.83 11.08 7.96
C ILE A 70 -22.42 11.24 6.49
N LEU A 71 -22.00 10.16 5.83
CA LEU A 71 -21.65 10.18 4.40
C LEU A 71 -22.84 10.59 3.53
N SER A 72 -24.07 10.12 3.84
CA SER A 72 -25.27 10.50 3.08
C SER A 72 -25.52 12.00 3.18
N LYS A 73 -25.44 12.56 4.39
CA LYS A 73 -25.54 14.01 4.59
C LYS A 73 -24.41 14.76 3.86
N ALA A 74 -23.18 14.27 3.95
CA ALA A 74 -22.05 14.91 3.27
C ALA A 74 -22.18 14.90 1.75
N VAL A 75 -22.71 13.81 1.17
CA VAL A 75 -22.95 13.70 -0.27
C VAL A 75 -24.00 14.70 -0.73
N GLU A 76 -25.08 14.89 0.04
CA GLU A 76 -26.10 15.91 -0.25
C GLU A 76 -25.53 17.34 -0.15
N GLU A 77 -24.79 17.64 0.92
CA GLU A 77 -24.22 18.98 1.14
C GLU A 77 -23.11 19.35 0.13
N LEU A 78 -22.37 18.35 -0.36
CA LEU A 78 -21.27 18.53 -1.31
C LEU A 78 -21.68 18.30 -2.77
N ASP A 79 -22.95 17.99 -3.03
CA ASP A 79 -23.50 17.69 -4.37
C ASP A 79 -22.70 16.60 -5.10
N LEU A 80 -22.44 15.48 -4.41
CA LEU A 80 -21.67 14.37 -4.95
C LEU A 80 -22.59 13.29 -5.56
N GLU A 81 -22.11 12.64 -6.62
CA GLU A 81 -22.74 11.43 -7.14
C GLU A 81 -22.37 10.22 -6.26
N TRP A 82 -23.38 9.50 -5.76
CA TRP A 82 -23.17 8.27 -5.00
C TRP A 82 -24.20 7.21 -5.38
N ALA A 83 -23.75 6.13 -6.03
CA ALA A 83 -24.61 5.05 -6.50
C ALA A 83 -25.45 4.45 -5.35
N PRO A 84 -26.72 4.09 -5.57
CA PRO A 84 -27.58 3.54 -4.52
C PRO A 84 -27.04 2.20 -3.99
N PRO A 85 -27.40 1.79 -2.75
CA PRO A 85 -27.06 0.46 -2.26
C PRO A 85 -27.53 -0.62 -3.24
N GLU A 86 -26.71 -1.66 -3.46
CA GLU A 86 -27.17 -2.85 -4.19
C GLU A 86 -28.29 -3.51 -3.38
N GLU A 87 -29.53 -3.45 -3.87
CA GLU A 87 -30.59 -4.25 -3.27
C GLU A 87 -30.26 -5.74 -3.49
N PRO A 88 -30.33 -6.59 -2.45
CA PRO A 88 -30.19 -8.02 -2.64
C PRO A 88 -31.26 -8.47 -3.63
N SER A 89 -30.86 -9.20 -4.66
CA SER A 89 -31.75 -9.76 -5.67
C SER A 89 -32.84 -10.56 -4.98
N ARG A 90 -34.07 -10.04 -4.97
CA ARG A 90 -35.23 -10.67 -4.32
C ARG A 90 -35.59 -11.94 -5.11
N SER A 91 -35.18 -13.10 -4.62
CA SER A 91 -35.59 -14.38 -5.18
C SER A 91 -36.99 -14.75 -4.69
N LEU A 92 -37.90 -15.09 -5.60
CA LEU A 92 -39.22 -15.64 -5.24
C LEU A 92 -39.13 -16.98 -4.49
N LEU A 93 -37.94 -17.63 -4.50
CA LEU A 93 -37.65 -18.84 -3.74
C LEU A 93 -37.24 -18.51 -2.28
N ASP A 94 -36.72 -17.32 -2.01
CA ASP A 94 -36.34 -16.86 -0.67
C ASP A 94 -37.55 -16.31 0.12
N GLU A 95 -38.65 -16.00 -0.55
CA GLU A 95 -39.90 -15.54 0.07
C GLU A 95 -40.79 -16.68 0.60
N ARG A 96 -40.49 -17.95 0.24
CA ARG A 96 -41.33 -19.10 0.59
C ARG A 96 -40.61 -20.04 1.57
N PHE A 97 -40.94 -19.88 2.84
CA PHE A 97 -40.79 -20.87 3.92
C PHE A 97 -39.37 -21.38 4.27
N LEU A 98 -38.34 -21.02 3.52
CA LEU A 98 -36.97 -21.24 3.95
C LEU A 98 -36.57 -20.11 4.90
N PRO A 99 -35.98 -20.38 6.07
CA PRO A 99 -35.21 -19.39 6.81
C PRO A 99 -33.99 -19.05 5.95
N GLY A 100 -34.21 -18.24 4.91
CA GLY A 100 -33.17 -17.71 4.06
C GLY A 100 -32.26 -16.93 4.97
N HIS A 101 -30.99 -17.33 5.02
CA HIS A 101 -29.93 -16.52 5.56
C HIS A 101 -30.03 -15.17 4.84
N ARG A 102 -30.69 -14.18 5.45
CA ARG A 102 -30.80 -12.83 4.88
C ARG A 102 -29.36 -12.41 4.65
N GLN A 103 -28.91 -12.46 3.40
CA GLN A 103 -27.62 -11.91 3.06
C GLN A 103 -27.69 -10.46 3.54
N ALA A 104 -26.82 -10.12 4.48
CA ALA A 104 -26.69 -8.74 4.90
C ALA A 104 -26.52 -7.92 3.63
N PRO A 105 -27.25 -6.80 3.47
CA PRO A 105 -27.08 -5.93 2.32
C PRO A 105 -25.58 -5.71 2.11
N ARG A 106 -25.09 -5.95 0.89
CA ARG A 106 -23.69 -5.69 0.59
C ARG A 106 -23.41 -4.25 0.99
N GLN A 107 -22.48 -4.07 1.93
CA GLN A 107 -22.19 -2.74 2.44
C GLN A 107 -21.76 -1.86 1.27
N ARG A 108 -22.46 -0.74 1.12
CA ARG A 108 -22.24 0.25 0.05
C ARG A 108 -20.80 0.77 0.16
N SER A 109 -20.09 0.92 -0.95
CA SER A 109 -18.77 1.59 -0.91
C SER A 109 -18.93 3.08 -0.58
N ALA A 110 -17.90 3.70 0.02
CA ALA A 110 -17.87 5.15 0.24
C ALA A 110 -17.97 5.93 -1.09
N PRO A 111 -18.51 7.16 -1.09
CA PRO A 111 -18.62 7.97 -2.31
C PRO A 111 -17.25 8.31 -2.89
N PHE A 112 -17.18 8.44 -4.22
CA PHE A 112 -15.96 8.89 -4.90
C PHE A 112 -15.85 10.40 -4.78
N PHE A 113 -14.69 10.91 -4.35
CA PHE A 113 -14.44 12.34 -4.25
C PHE A 113 -13.44 12.80 -5.34
N PRO A 114 -13.91 13.50 -6.40
CA PRO A 114 -13.09 13.83 -7.57
C PRO A 114 -11.83 14.63 -7.26
N GLU A 115 -11.87 15.52 -6.28
CA GLU A 115 -10.78 16.40 -5.90
C GLU A 115 -9.59 15.61 -5.38
N VAL A 116 -9.83 14.56 -4.57
CA VAL A 116 -8.75 13.67 -4.09
C VAL A 116 -8.14 12.91 -5.27
N HIS A 117 -8.96 12.45 -6.21
CA HIS A 117 -8.47 11.80 -7.42
C HIS A 117 -7.63 12.74 -8.29
N GLN A 118 -8.03 13.99 -8.46
CA GLN A 118 -7.25 15.00 -9.17
C GLN A 118 -5.88 15.20 -8.53
N GLU A 119 -5.80 15.23 -7.19
CA GLU A 119 -4.53 15.36 -6.45
C GLU A 119 -3.63 14.12 -6.59
N LEU A 120 -4.20 12.91 -6.52
CA LEU A 120 -3.50 11.64 -6.74
C LEU A 120 -2.89 11.57 -8.14
N THR A 121 -3.67 11.95 -9.16
CA THR A 121 -3.31 11.76 -10.56
C THR A 121 -2.43 12.88 -11.15
N LYS A 122 -2.09 13.93 -10.39
CA LYS A 122 -1.24 15.02 -10.90
C LYS A 122 0.08 14.55 -11.49
N SER A 123 0.72 13.58 -10.82
CA SER A 123 2.00 13.02 -11.26
C SER A 123 1.86 11.96 -12.35
N TRP A 124 0.64 11.48 -12.61
CA TRP A 124 0.39 10.35 -13.50
C TRP A 124 0.48 10.72 -14.98
N ARG A 125 0.45 12.01 -15.32
CA ARG A 125 0.55 12.49 -16.71
C ARG A 125 1.93 12.26 -17.34
N ALA A 126 2.98 12.29 -16.52
CA ALA A 126 4.37 12.09 -16.93
C ALA A 126 5.16 11.50 -15.75
N PRO A 127 4.90 10.23 -15.38
CA PRO A 127 5.30 9.70 -14.08
C PRO A 127 6.82 9.51 -13.91
N TYR A 128 7.57 9.35 -15.00
CA TYR A 128 9.03 9.19 -14.94
C TYR A 128 9.74 10.53 -14.73
N SER A 129 9.36 11.53 -15.54
CA SER A 129 9.91 12.89 -15.55
C SER A 129 9.29 13.83 -14.53
N ALA A 130 8.14 13.47 -13.93
CA ALA A 130 7.55 14.23 -12.83
C ALA A 130 8.58 14.39 -11.71
N ARG A 131 9.15 15.59 -11.63
CA ARG A 131 10.11 15.92 -10.59
C ARG A 131 9.40 15.79 -9.24
N LEU A 132 10.10 15.22 -8.27
CA LEU A 132 9.80 15.59 -6.89
C LEU A 132 10.00 17.11 -6.86
N HIS A 133 8.96 17.90 -6.62
CA HIS A 133 9.15 19.30 -6.30
C HIS A 133 9.89 19.33 -4.94
N THR A 134 11.22 19.27 -4.99
CA THR A 134 12.09 19.26 -3.80
C THR A 134 12.32 20.68 -3.28
N THR A 135 11.87 21.71 -4.00
CA THR A 135 12.43 23.03 -3.83
C THR A 135 12.07 23.67 -2.50
N HIS A 136 10.98 23.27 -1.85
CA HIS A 136 10.77 23.50 -0.42
C HIS A 136 9.95 22.33 0.14
N ARG A 137 10.52 21.56 1.08
CA ARG A 137 9.73 20.61 1.89
C ARG A 137 8.65 21.43 2.58
N SER A 138 7.39 21.20 2.20
CA SER A 138 6.27 21.87 2.86
C SER A 138 6.34 21.54 4.35
N ALA A 139 6.06 22.52 5.22
CA ALA A 139 5.98 22.28 6.67
C ALA A 139 4.99 21.15 7.00
N LEU A 140 3.99 20.94 6.15
CA LEU A 140 3.02 19.83 6.27
C LEU A 140 3.60 18.44 5.96
N THR A 141 4.84 18.34 5.48
CA THR A 141 5.51 17.08 5.11
C THR A 141 6.86 16.92 5.80
N ALA A 142 7.14 17.79 6.77
CA ALA A 142 8.33 17.76 7.61
C ALA A 142 7.91 17.38 9.02
N VAL A 143 8.37 16.22 9.49
CA VAL A 143 8.11 15.73 10.83
C VAL A 143 9.46 15.52 11.51
N ASP A 144 9.58 16.03 12.73
CA ASP A 144 10.78 15.85 13.53
C ASP A 144 11.04 14.36 13.76
N GLY A 145 12.28 13.93 13.50
CA GLY A 145 12.66 12.53 13.62
C GLY A 145 12.24 11.63 12.45
N ALA A 146 11.72 12.18 11.34
CA ALA A 146 11.25 11.39 10.19
C ALA A 146 12.32 10.44 9.63
N GLU A 147 13.59 10.87 9.56
CA GLU A 147 14.70 10.02 9.10
C GLU A 147 14.93 8.84 10.05
N GLN A 148 14.96 9.09 11.36
CA GLN A 148 15.19 8.07 12.39
C GLN A 148 14.02 7.08 12.48
N LYS A 149 12.82 7.50 12.08
CA LYS A 149 11.64 6.62 11.95
C LYS A 149 11.57 5.91 10.59
N GLY A 150 12.54 6.15 9.70
CA GLY A 150 12.66 5.48 8.41
C GLY A 150 11.75 6.05 7.33
N TYR A 151 11.18 7.25 7.47
CA TYR A 151 10.28 7.80 6.46
C TYR A 151 11.00 8.43 5.26
N GLU A 152 12.28 8.80 5.39
CA GLU A 152 12.94 9.59 4.34
C GLU A 152 13.55 8.71 3.23
N HIS A 153 14.11 7.57 3.61
CA HIS A 153 14.92 6.76 2.71
C HIS A 153 14.60 5.28 2.85
N LEU A 154 14.52 4.60 1.71
CA LEU A 154 14.42 3.14 1.67
C LEU A 154 15.63 2.55 2.43
N PRO A 155 15.40 1.60 3.36
CA PRO A 155 16.50 0.97 4.09
C PRO A 155 17.55 0.36 3.14
N PRO A 156 18.85 0.52 3.43
CA PRO A 156 19.90 -0.06 2.61
C PRO A 156 19.90 -1.60 2.72
N LEU A 157 20.39 -2.27 1.67
CA LEU A 157 20.64 -3.71 1.70
C LEU A 157 21.78 -4.02 2.70
N ASP A 158 21.59 -5.03 3.54
CA ASP A 158 22.60 -5.47 4.50
C ASP A 158 23.90 -5.90 3.82
N GLU A 159 25.03 -5.51 4.41
CA GLU A 159 26.34 -5.79 3.83
C GLU A 159 26.62 -7.29 3.73
N ALA A 160 26.22 -8.09 4.72
CA ALA A 160 26.39 -9.54 4.67
C ALA A 160 25.63 -10.15 3.47
N VAL A 161 24.38 -9.75 3.28
CA VAL A 161 23.54 -10.23 2.16
C VAL A 161 24.11 -9.74 0.83
N ALA A 162 24.50 -8.47 0.74
CA ALA A 162 25.11 -7.91 -0.45
C ALA A 162 26.41 -8.65 -0.85
N ALA A 163 27.19 -9.15 0.12
CA ALA A 163 28.42 -9.90 -0.14
C ALA A 163 28.15 -11.24 -0.85
N HIS A 164 27.02 -11.88 -0.53
CA HIS A 164 26.61 -13.14 -1.13
C HIS A 164 25.90 -12.97 -2.48
N LEU A 165 25.09 -11.91 -2.61
CA LEU A 165 24.28 -11.69 -3.81
C LEU A 165 25.02 -10.97 -4.95
N CYS A 166 26.07 -10.20 -4.64
CA CYS A 166 26.81 -9.44 -5.66
C CYS A 166 27.98 -10.27 -6.20
N PRO A 167 28.04 -10.57 -7.52
CA PRO A 167 29.21 -11.19 -8.12
C PRO A 167 30.45 -10.32 -7.90
N PRO A 168 31.68 -10.89 -7.88
CA PRO A 168 32.92 -10.11 -7.79
C PRO A 168 33.04 -8.99 -8.85
N ALA A 169 32.42 -9.20 -10.02
CA ALA A 169 32.34 -8.21 -11.11
C ALA A 169 31.41 -7.00 -10.82
N ALA A 170 30.57 -7.04 -9.78
CA ALA A 170 29.69 -5.94 -9.36
C ALA A 170 30.34 -4.99 -8.35
N VAL A 171 31.60 -5.23 -7.98
CA VAL A 171 32.40 -4.32 -7.14
C VAL A 171 32.99 -3.22 -8.01
N GLY A 172 32.33 -2.07 -8.06
CA GLY A 172 32.91 -0.87 -8.68
C GLY A 172 34.12 -0.36 -7.89
N TRP A 173 34.98 0.44 -8.55
CA TRP A 173 36.21 1.07 -8.01
C TRP A 173 36.05 1.86 -6.68
N LYS A 174 34.82 2.10 -6.20
CA LYS A 174 34.54 2.79 -4.93
C LYS A 174 33.90 1.92 -3.83
N ALA A 175 34.03 0.59 -3.90
CA ALA A 175 33.62 -0.35 -2.84
C ALA A 175 32.14 -0.29 -2.40
N LYS A 176 31.23 0.29 -3.20
CA LYS A 176 29.79 0.15 -3.00
C LYS A 176 29.30 -1.00 -3.86
N ARG A 177 28.97 -2.14 -3.24
CA ARG A 177 28.27 -3.24 -3.91
C ARG A 177 26.92 -2.72 -4.38
N ALA A 178 26.68 -2.76 -5.69
CA ALA A 178 25.44 -2.32 -6.31
C ALA A 178 24.89 -3.47 -7.13
N LEU A 179 23.56 -3.52 -7.27
CA LEU A 179 22.91 -4.51 -8.12
C LEU A 179 23.46 -4.42 -9.56
N PRO A 180 23.67 -5.56 -10.24
CA PRO A 180 24.46 -5.66 -11.45
C PRO A 180 23.87 -4.93 -12.67
N SER A 181 22.58 -4.53 -12.64
CA SER A 181 21.93 -3.83 -13.74
C SER A 181 21.60 -2.37 -13.36
N LYS A 182 21.71 -1.43 -14.32
CA LYS A 182 21.24 -0.03 -14.16
C LYS A 182 19.77 0.07 -13.66
N PRO A 183 18.83 -0.81 -14.08
CA PRO A 183 17.44 -0.85 -13.60
C PRO A 183 17.28 -1.22 -12.13
N CYS A 184 18.15 -2.08 -11.60
CA CYS A 184 18.10 -2.51 -10.20
C CYS A 184 18.74 -1.49 -9.25
N ARG A 185 19.32 -0.39 -9.76
CA ARG A 185 19.77 0.72 -8.92
C ARG A 185 18.56 1.45 -8.36
N THR A 186 17.99 0.92 -7.27
CA THR A 186 17.34 1.50 -6.06
C THR A 186 16.65 2.88 -6.12
N THR A 187 16.55 3.53 -7.27
CA THR A 187 16.17 4.93 -7.46
C THR A 187 14.67 5.07 -7.63
N LEU A 188 14.02 4.17 -8.37
CA LEU A 188 12.57 4.20 -8.56
C LEU A 188 11.82 3.61 -7.37
N ALA A 189 12.28 2.47 -6.83
CA ALA A 189 11.80 1.95 -5.56
C ALA A 189 12.06 2.95 -4.42
N GLY A 190 13.24 3.59 -4.40
CA GLY A 190 13.55 4.68 -3.48
C GLY A 190 12.62 5.90 -3.65
N ARG A 191 12.31 6.32 -4.88
CA ARG A 191 11.35 7.40 -5.16
C ARG A 191 9.94 7.07 -4.67
N ALA A 192 9.48 5.84 -4.88
CA ALA A 192 8.19 5.37 -4.37
C ALA A 192 8.17 5.42 -2.84
N TYR A 193 9.21 4.86 -2.21
CA TYR A 193 9.36 4.83 -0.76
C TYR A 193 9.41 6.23 -0.14
N THR A 194 10.27 7.13 -0.64
CA THR A 194 10.35 8.52 -0.16
C THR A 194 9.03 9.25 -0.34
N SER A 195 8.29 9.00 -1.44
CA SER A 195 6.96 9.59 -1.64
C SER A 195 5.94 9.04 -0.63
N ALA A 196 5.97 7.74 -0.33
CA ALA A 196 5.13 7.14 0.72
C ALA A 196 5.46 7.70 2.11
N GLY A 197 6.75 7.90 2.43
CA GLY A 197 7.16 8.51 3.70
C GLY A 197 6.80 9.99 3.82
N GLN A 198 6.76 10.73 2.70
CA GLN A 198 6.15 12.07 2.68
C GLN A 198 4.65 12.03 2.98
N ALA A 199 3.94 11.02 2.48
CA ALA A 199 2.52 10.82 2.81
C ALA A 199 2.34 10.53 4.31
N ALA A 200 3.18 9.65 4.88
CA ALA A 200 3.18 9.38 6.33
C ALA A 200 3.47 10.63 7.15
N SER A 201 4.42 11.47 6.71
CA SER A 201 4.72 12.74 7.37
C SER A 201 3.52 13.70 7.34
N ALA A 202 2.81 13.80 6.21
CA ALA A 202 1.60 14.60 6.12
C ALA A 202 0.43 14.06 6.93
N LEU A 203 0.32 12.73 7.08
CA LEU A 203 -0.65 12.11 7.97
C LEU A 203 -0.40 12.47 9.44
N HIS A 204 0.87 12.54 9.89
CA HIS A 204 1.18 13.01 11.24
C HIS A 204 0.68 14.44 11.49
N THR A 205 0.96 15.36 10.55
CA THR A 205 0.49 16.74 10.65
C THR A 205 -1.04 16.82 10.62
N MET A 206 -1.69 16.06 9.73
CA MET A 206 -3.15 15.97 9.66
C MET A 206 -3.76 15.47 10.97
N ALA A 207 -3.19 14.43 11.58
CA ALA A 207 -3.65 13.87 12.84
C ALA A 207 -3.52 14.88 14.00
N ILE A 208 -2.45 15.67 14.04
CA ILE A 208 -2.29 16.75 15.04
C ILE A 208 -3.45 17.75 14.93
N PHE A 209 -3.78 18.19 13.71
CA PHE A 209 -4.90 19.11 13.50
C PHE A 209 -6.25 18.47 13.86
N GLN A 210 -6.49 17.22 13.47
CA GLN A 210 -7.74 16.51 13.80
C GLN A 210 -7.93 16.31 15.32
N VAL A 211 -6.86 15.97 16.05
CA VAL A 211 -6.90 15.87 17.52
C VAL A 211 -7.12 17.24 18.16
N PHE A 212 -6.49 18.30 17.64
CA PHE A 212 -6.71 19.66 18.12
C PHE A 212 -8.15 20.13 17.89
N GLN A 213 -8.72 19.87 16.71
CA GLN A 213 -10.13 20.13 16.41
C GLN A 213 -11.06 19.39 17.36
N ALA A 214 -10.82 18.09 17.63
CA ALA A 214 -11.63 17.30 18.55
C ALA A 214 -11.60 17.91 19.97
N LYS A 215 -10.44 18.37 20.45
CA LYS A 215 -10.33 19.06 21.75
C LYS A 215 -11.13 20.35 21.80
N LEU A 216 -11.05 21.17 20.75
CA LEU A 216 -11.84 22.40 20.66
C LEU A 216 -13.34 22.08 20.67
N LEU A 217 -13.78 21.10 19.88
CA LEU A 217 -15.18 20.67 19.83
C LEU A 217 -15.70 20.17 21.19
N CYS A 218 -14.91 19.39 21.94
CA CYS A 218 -15.28 18.94 23.28
C CYS A 218 -15.47 20.10 24.28
N SER A 219 -14.74 21.20 24.11
CA SER A 219 -14.87 22.37 24.98
C SER A 219 -16.11 23.24 24.69
N LEU A 220 -16.85 22.97 23.60
CA LEU A 220 -17.99 23.80 23.19
C LEU A 220 -19.30 23.49 23.92
N ASP A 221 -19.40 22.37 24.64
CA ASP A 221 -20.68 21.80 25.06
C ASP A 221 -21.39 22.57 26.20
N GLU A 222 -20.72 23.53 26.87
CA GLU A 222 -21.30 24.19 28.06
C GLU A 222 -21.36 25.73 28.04
N SER A 223 -20.66 26.42 27.14
CA SER A 223 -20.53 27.90 27.19
C SER A 223 -20.69 28.65 25.86
N GLY A 224 -21.00 27.92 24.78
CA GLY A 224 -21.01 28.48 23.42
C GLY A 224 -19.59 28.65 22.86
N VAL A 225 -19.49 28.96 21.57
CA VAL A 225 -18.18 29.04 20.89
C VAL A 225 -17.55 30.40 21.12
N GLU A 226 -16.46 30.45 21.89
CA GLU A 226 -15.63 31.65 21.97
C GLU A 226 -15.07 32.00 20.58
N GLU A 227 -15.10 33.28 20.19
CA GLU A 227 -14.58 33.76 18.91
C GLU A 227 -13.16 33.26 18.58
N PRO A 228 -12.17 33.28 19.51
CA PRO A 228 -10.84 32.73 19.25
C PRO A 228 -10.87 31.21 18.99
N ALA A 229 -11.62 30.44 19.77
CA ALA A 229 -11.71 28.98 19.59
C ALA A 229 -12.31 28.62 18.22
N PHE A 230 -13.30 29.38 17.74
CA PHE A 230 -13.86 29.17 16.41
C PHE A 230 -12.88 29.48 15.28
N ARG A 231 -12.07 30.53 15.44
CA ARG A 231 -11.03 30.91 14.49
C ARG A 231 -9.95 29.83 14.38
N ASP A 232 -9.55 29.28 15.52
CA ASP A 232 -8.58 28.20 15.60
C ASP A 232 -9.15 26.91 14.98
N LEU A 233 -10.42 26.59 15.24
CA LEU A 233 -11.11 25.45 14.62
C LEU A 233 -11.10 25.56 13.09
N ARG A 234 -11.47 26.71 12.52
CA ARG A 234 -11.42 26.95 11.06
C ARG A 234 -10.01 26.82 10.49
N SER A 235 -9.03 27.40 11.18
CA SER A 235 -7.63 27.36 10.74
C SER A 235 -7.08 25.93 10.74
N ALA A 236 -7.39 25.16 11.79
CA ALA A 236 -7.02 23.76 11.87
C ALA A 236 -7.69 22.92 10.77
N THR A 237 -8.95 23.22 10.40
CA THR A 237 -9.63 22.56 9.28
C THR A 237 -8.96 22.85 7.95
N ASP A 238 -8.64 24.12 7.64
CA ASP A 238 -7.93 24.46 6.40
C ASP A 238 -6.57 23.75 6.32
N LEU A 239 -5.82 23.74 7.42
CA LEU A 239 -4.52 23.07 7.47
C LEU A 239 -4.62 21.55 7.37
N ALA A 240 -5.64 20.93 7.98
CA ALA A 240 -5.91 19.50 7.83
C ALA A 240 -6.24 19.16 6.38
N LEU A 241 -7.08 19.96 5.69
CA LEU A 241 -7.40 19.77 4.27
C LEU A 241 -6.16 19.90 3.37
N ARG A 242 -5.27 20.87 3.64
CA ARG A 242 -4.00 20.99 2.93
C ARG A 242 -3.09 19.80 3.17
N ALA A 243 -3.07 19.26 4.40
CA ALA A 243 -2.32 18.05 4.73
C ALA A 243 -2.90 16.82 4.01
N THR A 244 -4.23 16.66 3.95
CA THR A 244 -4.90 15.61 3.16
C THR A 244 -4.51 15.68 1.68
N LYS A 245 -4.51 16.89 1.11
CA LYS A 245 -4.06 17.12 -0.28
C LYS A 245 -2.59 16.75 -0.47
N ALA A 246 -1.70 17.13 0.46
CA ALA A 246 -0.30 16.76 0.41
C ALA A 246 -0.10 15.23 0.48
N THR A 247 -0.84 14.55 1.35
CA THR A 247 -0.88 13.08 1.47
C THR A 247 -1.32 12.44 0.15
N ALA A 248 -2.44 12.89 -0.43
CA ALA A 248 -2.96 12.38 -1.69
C ALA A 248 -1.93 12.52 -2.83
N GLN A 249 -1.31 13.69 -2.98
CA GLN A 249 -0.27 13.89 -3.98
C GLN A 249 0.95 12.98 -3.75
N ALA A 250 1.34 12.76 -2.50
CA ALA A 250 2.48 11.92 -2.14
C ALA A 250 2.22 10.44 -2.42
N ILE A 251 1.02 9.95 -2.09
CA ILE A 251 0.55 8.61 -2.48
C ILE A 251 0.53 8.48 -4.01
N GLY A 252 -0.02 9.48 -4.70
CA GLY A 252 -0.08 9.52 -6.16
C GLY A 252 1.30 9.38 -6.82
N ARG A 253 2.30 10.09 -6.30
CA ARG A 253 3.71 9.98 -6.74
C ARG A 253 4.31 8.61 -6.44
N SER A 254 3.96 8.01 -5.30
CA SER A 254 4.40 6.66 -4.95
C SER A 254 3.87 5.63 -5.96
N MET A 255 2.56 5.65 -6.22
CA MET A 255 1.92 4.78 -7.21
C MET A 255 2.51 4.97 -8.62
N ALA A 256 2.69 6.22 -9.04
CA ALA A 256 3.33 6.55 -10.32
C ALA A 256 4.75 5.96 -10.43
N SER A 257 5.54 6.07 -9.35
CA SER A 257 6.90 5.53 -9.31
C SER A 257 6.93 4.01 -9.38
N LEU A 258 5.93 3.33 -8.80
CA LEU A 258 5.77 1.88 -8.90
C LEU A 258 5.38 1.45 -10.32
N VAL A 259 4.46 2.16 -10.98
CA VAL A 259 4.12 1.89 -12.40
C VAL A 259 5.34 2.06 -13.30
N VAL A 260 6.14 3.11 -13.07
CA VAL A 260 7.38 3.36 -13.82
C VAL A 260 8.43 2.28 -13.55
N LEU A 261 8.55 1.81 -12.31
CA LEU A 261 9.42 0.68 -11.96
C LEU A 261 9.01 -0.56 -12.76
N GLU A 262 7.73 -0.89 -12.78
CA GLU A 262 7.19 -2.03 -13.52
C GLU A 262 7.46 -1.90 -15.03
N ARG A 263 7.17 -0.74 -15.62
CA ARG A 263 7.50 -0.46 -17.04
C ARG A 263 8.98 -0.64 -17.33
N HIS A 264 9.84 -0.17 -16.43
CA HIS A 264 11.28 -0.34 -16.59
C HIS A 264 11.67 -1.83 -16.65
N LEU A 265 11.10 -2.67 -15.79
CA LEU A 265 11.37 -4.12 -15.78
C LEU A 265 11.03 -4.74 -17.14
N TRP A 266 9.82 -4.50 -17.64
CA TRP A 266 9.37 -5.02 -18.93
C TRP A 266 10.20 -4.50 -20.11
N LEU A 267 10.51 -3.21 -20.14
CA LEU A 267 11.31 -2.63 -21.23
C LEU A 267 12.74 -3.17 -21.29
N ASN A 268 13.29 -3.71 -20.19
CA ASN A 268 14.61 -4.35 -20.22
C ASN A 268 14.59 -5.73 -20.88
N LEU A 269 13.42 -6.34 -21.05
CA LEU A 269 13.25 -7.59 -21.78
C LEU A 269 13.15 -7.38 -23.30
N THR A 270 13.20 -6.12 -23.75
CA THR A 270 13.02 -5.74 -25.16
C THR A 270 14.31 -5.19 -25.76
N GLU A 271 14.43 -5.27 -27.09
CA GLU A 271 15.53 -4.65 -27.86
C GLU A 271 15.31 -3.15 -28.14
N ILE A 272 14.30 -2.54 -27.50
CA ILE A 272 14.00 -1.11 -27.66
C ILE A 272 15.21 -0.29 -27.19
N LYS A 273 15.58 0.73 -27.97
CA LYS A 273 16.71 1.61 -27.64
C LYS A 273 16.38 2.46 -26.42
N ASP A 274 17.39 2.75 -25.60
CA ASP A 274 17.22 3.53 -24.36
C ASP A 274 16.62 4.92 -24.60
N LEU A 275 16.87 5.53 -25.77
CA LEU A 275 16.27 6.80 -26.15
C LEU A 275 14.74 6.71 -26.22
N ASP A 276 14.22 5.63 -26.80
CA ASP A 276 12.79 5.42 -27.04
C ASP A 276 12.08 4.95 -25.77
N LYS A 277 12.78 4.28 -24.84
CA LYS A 277 12.23 3.83 -23.54
C LYS A 277 11.68 4.97 -22.72
N THR A 278 12.25 6.18 -22.81
CA THR A 278 11.80 7.33 -22.02
C THR A 278 10.33 7.69 -22.30
N ALA A 279 9.91 7.63 -23.56
CA ALA A 279 8.52 7.89 -23.94
C ALA A 279 7.54 6.87 -23.32
N PHE A 280 7.92 5.58 -23.29
CA PHE A 280 7.13 4.55 -22.63
C PHE A 280 7.07 4.73 -21.12
N LEU A 281 8.17 5.14 -20.50
CA LEU A 281 8.24 5.39 -19.05
C LEU A 281 7.38 6.58 -18.64
N ASP A 282 7.32 7.62 -19.48
CA ASP A 282 6.50 8.83 -19.26
C ASP A 282 5.07 8.75 -19.78
N ALA A 283 4.67 7.65 -20.42
CA ALA A 283 3.28 7.47 -20.85
C ALA A 283 2.31 7.68 -19.67
N PRO A 284 1.15 8.32 -19.85
CA PRO A 284 0.21 8.51 -18.75
C PRO A 284 -0.18 7.18 -18.07
N VAL A 285 -0.34 7.19 -16.75
CA VAL A 285 -0.88 6.02 -16.03
C VAL A 285 -2.35 5.84 -16.43
N SER A 286 -2.72 4.64 -16.86
CA SER A 286 -4.07 4.30 -17.31
C SER A 286 -4.53 2.97 -16.70
N PRO A 287 -5.80 2.84 -16.30
CA PRO A 287 -6.37 1.56 -15.88
C PRO A 287 -6.49 0.56 -17.05
N SER A 288 -6.42 1.02 -18.31
CA SER A 288 -6.57 0.16 -19.49
C SER A 288 -5.34 -0.70 -19.82
N GLY A 289 -4.19 -0.44 -19.17
CA GLY A 289 -2.96 -1.20 -19.39
C GLY A 289 -1.70 -0.45 -18.95
N LEU A 290 -0.63 -1.21 -18.64
CA LEU A 290 0.60 -0.70 -18.02
C LEU A 290 1.25 0.45 -18.80
N PHE A 291 1.33 0.33 -20.12
CA PHE A 291 1.93 1.34 -21.02
C PHE A 291 0.90 2.33 -21.60
N GLY A 292 -0.38 2.15 -21.27
CA GLY A 292 -1.47 2.99 -21.76
C GLY A 292 -1.70 2.92 -23.27
N PRO A 293 -2.48 3.85 -23.82
CA PRO A 293 -2.83 3.87 -25.25
C PRO A 293 -1.64 4.16 -26.18
N LEU A 294 -0.49 4.62 -25.65
CA LEU A 294 0.72 4.90 -26.45
C LEU A 294 1.23 3.65 -27.20
N VAL A 295 0.98 2.46 -26.67
CA VAL A 295 1.33 1.19 -27.34
C VAL A 295 0.63 1.05 -28.69
N GLN A 296 -0.63 1.50 -28.80
CA GLN A 296 -1.38 1.42 -30.05
C GLN A 296 -0.84 2.37 -31.13
N GLN A 297 -0.06 3.39 -30.75
CA GLN A 297 0.56 4.32 -31.70
C GLN A 297 1.93 3.83 -32.17
N LEU A 298 2.65 3.07 -31.34
CA LEU A 298 4.03 2.65 -31.61
C LEU A 298 4.17 1.21 -32.13
N VAL A 299 3.14 0.36 -31.97
CA VAL A 299 3.16 -1.04 -32.46
C VAL A 299 2.60 -1.19 -33.87
N TYR A 300 1.92 -0.17 -34.39
CA TYR A 300 1.30 -0.17 -35.72
C TYR A 300 1.98 0.79 -36.73
N GLU A 301 3.17 1.28 -36.40
CA GLU A 301 4.12 1.92 -37.34
C GLU A 301 5.24 0.94 -37.71
#